data_AF-A0A1I2EX23-F1
#
_entry.id   AF-A0A1I2EX23-F1
#
_cell.length_a   1.000
_cell.length_b   1.000
_cell.length_c   1.000
_cell.angle_alpha   90.00
_cell.angle_beta   90.00
_cell.angle_gamma   90.00
#
_symmetry.space_group_name_H-M   'P 1'
#
loop_
_entity.id
_entity.type
_entity.pdbx_description
1 polymer ?
#
loop_
_entity_poly.entity_id
_entity_poly.type
_entity_poly.pdbx_seq_one_letter_code
_entity_poly.pdbx_strand_id
1 'polypeptide(L)'
;MDGSGGNLRAEADGPETGAAEPTAATGAPDTAVTDAPDAVGDGTPGTAADGTADDAQEPTLDRPLPEGVRHRVVAVAADAFGSFTFAELPLPLRPYARFTPSRRAKHAATALAAALESDPAFRHKVAGKLREAQPELTGALDAGTPPPAADPLDVAAAAYLLRPAGWAKLVATAGEEAQRAHAERADEETLRELAKLREEVQSLHAQLRSEAVRARAELDAVRKEGDVAHRKLRSALSDVKRAEAAQRRIQAELDEARAAADRDRAAAETEARRLRTRVAEAEAAVESGRRAAREGRSIEDVRLRLLLDTVLDAASGLRRELALPPRESMGVRPADTVDAVAPGAFSPRDIATRALSETDPALLDQLLALPQAHLVVDGYNVTKTGYPSMPLEKQRLRLLGGLAALAAQSGAEVTCVFDGADLDMPVLLAPPRGVRVLFSKAGETADELIRRLVRAEPPGRQIVVVSADREVADGVAKAGARPVASVLLLKRLARV
;
A
#
# COMPACT_ATOMS: atom_id res chain seq x y z
N MET A 1 30.10 -25.16 -4.16
CA MET A 1 30.26 -25.99 -2.97
C MET A 1 29.62 -25.24 -1.83
N ASP A 2 28.79 -25.92 -1.05
CA ASP A 2 28.50 -25.68 0.36
C ASP A 2 27.27 -26.53 0.70
N GLY A 3 27.44 -27.47 1.61
CA GLY A 3 26.39 -28.41 1.96
C GLY A 3 26.49 -28.80 3.42
N SER A 4 25.35 -28.75 4.10
CA SER A 4 25.14 -29.52 5.32
C SER A 4 23.64 -29.76 5.47
N GLY A 5 23.19 -30.96 5.07
CA GLY A 5 21.78 -31.35 5.14
C GLY A 5 21.42 -31.78 6.56
N GLY A 6 20.80 -30.89 7.33
CA GLY A 6 20.29 -31.18 8.67
C GLY A 6 19.10 -32.15 8.64
N ASN A 7 19.38 -33.45 8.68
CA ASN A 7 18.37 -34.51 8.68
C ASN A 7 17.82 -34.76 10.09
N LEU A 8 16.71 -34.11 10.45
CA LEU A 8 15.98 -34.37 11.69
C LEU A 8 14.85 -35.38 11.45
N ARG A 9 15.02 -36.57 12.03
CA ARG A 9 14.01 -37.63 12.16
C ARG A 9 13.56 -37.71 13.61
N ALA A 10 12.29 -38.10 13.80
CA ALA A 10 11.65 -38.35 15.09
C ALA A 10 11.50 -37.09 15.98
N GLU A 11 10.55 -37.04 16.91
CA GLU A 11 9.55 -38.05 17.29
C GLU A 11 8.12 -37.59 16.94
N ALA A 12 7.24 -38.56 16.70
CA ALA A 12 5.80 -38.33 16.62
C ALA A 12 5.16 -39.13 17.74
N ASP A 13 4.71 -38.44 18.79
CA ASP A 13 3.98 -39.03 19.90
C ASP A 13 2.56 -38.46 19.92
N GLY A 14 1.58 -39.34 19.91
CA GLY A 14 0.17 -39.02 19.81
C GLY A 14 -0.62 -40.07 20.59
N PRO A 15 -1.47 -39.68 21.55
CA PRO A 15 -2.11 -40.63 22.45
C PRO A 15 -3.26 -41.38 21.75
N GLU A 16 -2.94 -42.50 21.10
CA GLU A 16 -3.90 -43.56 20.81
C GLU A 16 -4.36 -44.23 22.10
N THR A 17 -5.44 -43.75 22.72
CA THR A 17 -6.16 -44.51 23.75
C THR A 17 -7.17 -45.43 23.08
N GLY A 18 -6.74 -46.67 22.80
CA GLY A 18 -7.55 -47.69 22.13
C GLY A 18 -8.83 -48.04 22.89
N ALA A 19 -9.90 -48.34 22.15
CA ALA A 19 -11.15 -48.83 22.73
C ALA A 19 -11.01 -50.30 23.15
N ALA A 20 -11.55 -50.62 24.33
CA ALA A 20 -11.80 -51.99 24.78
C ALA A 20 -13.22 -52.04 25.37
N GLU A 21 -14.12 -52.76 24.71
CA GLU A 21 -15.44 -53.09 25.25
C GLU A 21 -15.32 -54.12 26.37
N PRO A 22 -16.27 -54.11 27.32
CA PRO A 22 -16.88 -55.38 27.72
C PRO A 22 -18.38 -55.37 27.44
N THR A 23 -18.87 -56.51 26.96
CA THR A 23 -20.26 -56.70 26.53
C THR A 23 -21.17 -57.28 27.63
N ALA A 24 -22.48 -57.16 27.40
CA ALA A 24 -23.55 -58.03 27.91
C ALA A 24 -23.91 -58.04 29.41
N ALA A 25 -24.96 -57.27 29.71
CA ALA A 25 -26.25 -57.76 30.23
C ALA A 25 -26.40 -58.30 31.67
N THR A 26 -27.67 -58.33 32.12
CA THR A 26 -28.17 -58.80 33.44
C THR A 26 -27.84 -57.82 34.58
N GLY A 27 -28.75 -57.48 35.51
CA GLY A 27 -30.18 -57.78 35.60
C GLY A 27 -30.79 -57.06 36.81
N ALA A 28 -32.12 -57.03 36.93
CA ALA A 28 -32.78 -56.49 38.12
C ALA A 28 -32.78 -57.51 39.28
N PRO A 29 -32.83 -57.04 40.53
CA PRO A 29 -33.45 -57.78 41.63
C PRO A 29 -34.77 -57.12 42.05
N ASP A 30 -35.87 -57.82 41.81
CA ASP A 30 -37.16 -57.60 42.48
C ASP A 30 -37.49 -58.88 43.27
N THR A 31 -37.42 -58.78 44.59
CA THR A 31 -37.83 -59.78 45.60
C THR A 31 -38.07 -59.02 46.91
N ALA A 32 -39.21 -59.03 47.60
CA ALA A 32 -40.25 -60.05 47.79
C ALA A 32 -39.81 -61.23 48.70
N VAL A 33 -40.02 -61.03 50.02
CA VAL A 33 -40.84 -61.86 50.95
C VAL A 33 -40.53 -63.37 51.12
N THR A 34 -40.77 -63.87 52.35
CA THR A 34 -40.76 -65.29 52.83
C THR A 34 -39.39 -65.98 52.94
N ASP A 35 -39.14 -66.93 53.86
CA ASP A 35 -40.04 -67.57 54.86
C ASP A 35 -39.36 -67.86 56.22
N ALA A 36 -40.10 -68.41 57.19
CA ALA A 36 -39.67 -68.79 58.56
C ALA A 36 -39.07 -70.23 58.64
N PRO A 37 -38.82 -70.82 59.84
CA PRO A 37 -39.92 -71.39 60.65
C PRO A 37 -39.78 -71.38 62.21
N ASP A 38 -40.95 -71.56 62.85
CA ASP A 38 -41.27 -72.23 64.13
C ASP A 38 -40.37 -72.20 65.39
N ALA A 39 -40.99 -71.74 66.49
CA ALA A 39 -40.89 -72.37 67.82
C ALA A 39 -42.24 -72.26 68.58
N VAL A 40 -42.92 -73.40 68.75
CA VAL A 40 -44.33 -73.57 69.21
C VAL A 40 -44.54 -73.29 70.72
N GLY A 41 -45.75 -72.83 71.09
CA GLY A 41 -46.29 -72.83 72.47
C GLY A 41 -47.09 -71.56 72.82
N ASP A 42 -48.33 -71.36 72.37
CA ASP A 42 -49.61 -71.99 72.80
C ASP A 42 -50.18 -71.45 74.14
N GLY A 43 -51.52 -71.32 74.26
CA GLY A 43 -52.21 -71.00 75.53
C GLY A 43 -53.03 -69.70 75.67
N THR A 44 -54.02 -69.46 74.81
CA THR A 44 -55.22 -68.61 75.13
C THR A 44 -56.33 -69.46 75.79
N PRO A 45 -57.49 -68.94 76.28
CA PRO A 45 -57.94 -67.55 76.52
C PRO A 45 -58.66 -67.31 77.88
N GLY A 46 -59.12 -66.07 78.13
CA GLY A 46 -60.12 -65.73 79.19
C GLY A 46 -59.52 -65.44 80.57
N THR A 47 -60.18 -64.71 81.48
CA THR A 47 -61.63 -64.52 81.69
C THR A 47 -61.90 -63.15 82.34
N ALA A 48 -63.09 -62.58 82.19
CA ALA A 48 -63.51 -61.40 82.95
C ALA A 48 -64.00 -61.79 84.35
N ALA A 49 -63.48 -61.13 85.40
CA ALA A 49 -63.97 -61.26 86.77
C ALA A 49 -63.99 -59.88 87.46
N ASP A 50 -65.13 -59.56 88.06
CA ASP A 50 -65.33 -58.45 88.99
C ASP A 50 -64.94 -58.90 90.41
N GLY A 51 -64.70 -57.96 91.33
CA GLY A 51 -64.55 -58.28 92.77
C GLY A 51 -63.44 -57.58 93.55
N THR A 52 -63.83 -56.55 94.28
CA THR A 52 -63.48 -56.30 95.70
C THR A 52 -62.02 -56.14 96.16
N ALA A 53 -61.75 -54.91 96.62
CA ALA A 53 -61.23 -54.58 97.96
C ALA A 53 -59.74 -54.85 98.33
N ASP A 54 -59.02 -53.73 98.41
CA ASP A 54 -58.24 -53.30 99.59
C ASP A 54 -57.09 -54.20 100.09
N ASP A 55 -55.90 -53.98 99.54
CA ASP A 55 -54.64 -54.17 100.26
C ASP A 55 -53.68 -53.00 99.93
N ALA A 56 -53.04 -52.42 100.96
CA ALA A 56 -52.50 -51.07 100.91
C ALA A 56 -51.04 -50.97 100.43
N GLN A 57 -50.76 -51.39 99.20
CA GLN A 57 -49.46 -51.20 98.55
C GLN A 57 -49.27 -49.75 98.06
N GLU A 58 -48.12 -49.11 98.31
CA GLU A 58 -47.79 -47.82 97.68
C GLU A 58 -47.73 -47.97 96.14
N PRO A 59 -48.43 -47.13 95.35
CA PRO A 59 -48.38 -47.23 93.90
C PRO A 59 -46.99 -46.81 93.37
N THR A 60 -46.28 -47.78 92.80
CA THR A 60 -44.96 -47.61 92.15
C THR A 60 -45.07 -47.02 90.75
N LEU A 61 -43.95 -46.52 90.21
CA LEU A 61 -43.84 -46.16 88.78
C LEU A 61 -43.34 -47.36 87.97
N ASP A 62 -44.05 -47.72 86.91
CA ASP A 62 -43.65 -48.78 85.98
C ASP A 62 -42.51 -48.37 85.02
N ARG A 63 -42.11 -47.09 85.04
CA ARG A 63 -41.09 -46.49 84.18
C ARG A 63 -40.26 -45.44 84.94
N PRO A 64 -38.99 -45.21 84.58
CA PRO A 64 -38.19 -44.12 85.14
C PRO A 64 -38.83 -42.76 84.85
N LEU A 65 -38.58 -41.79 85.74
CA LEU A 65 -39.25 -40.49 85.72
C LEU A 65 -38.95 -39.71 84.42
N PRO A 66 -39.97 -39.21 83.68
CA PRO A 66 -39.77 -38.48 82.42
C PRO A 66 -38.83 -37.29 82.58
N GLU A 67 -37.96 -37.05 81.61
CA GLU A 67 -36.82 -36.14 81.76
C GLU A 67 -37.23 -34.70 82.14
N GLY A 68 -38.27 -34.14 81.52
CA GLY A 68 -38.83 -32.83 81.91
C GLY A 68 -39.31 -32.78 83.36
N VAL A 69 -40.08 -33.79 83.79
CA VAL A 69 -40.57 -33.90 85.18
C VAL A 69 -39.39 -34.07 86.15
N ARG A 70 -38.40 -34.89 85.80
CA ARG A 70 -37.16 -35.09 86.57
C ARG A 70 -36.40 -33.77 86.77
N HIS A 71 -36.24 -32.96 85.72
CA HIS A 71 -35.61 -31.65 85.83
C HIS A 71 -36.41 -30.69 86.73
N ARG A 72 -37.74 -30.70 86.65
CA ARG A 72 -38.59 -29.82 87.47
C ARG A 72 -38.65 -30.23 88.94
N VAL A 73 -38.74 -31.54 89.23
CA VAL A 73 -38.61 -32.11 90.58
C VAL A 73 -37.25 -31.76 91.21
N VAL A 74 -36.16 -31.88 90.44
CA VAL A 74 -34.81 -31.50 90.91
C VAL A 74 -34.70 -29.99 91.17
N ALA A 75 -35.33 -29.13 90.36
CA ALA A 75 -35.35 -27.69 90.60
C ALA A 75 -36.06 -27.34 91.92
N VAL A 76 -37.31 -27.79 92.09
CA VAL A 76 -38.11 -27.61 93.33
C VAL A 76 -37.33 -28.09 94.56
N ALA A 77 -36.68 -29.25 94.46
CA ALA A 77 -35.86 -29.78 95.54
C ALA A 77 -34.57 -28.98 95.79
N ALA A 78 -33.89 -28.46 94.76
CA ALA A 78 -32.67 -27.65 94.91
C ALA A 78 -32.92 -26.26 95.53
N ASP A 79 -34.12 -25.72 95.32
CA ASP A 79 -34.61 -24.49 95.93
C ASP A 79 -35.04 -24.74 97.39
N ALA A 80 -35.90 -25.75 97.64
CA ALA A 80 -36.29 -26.18 98.99
C ALA A 80 -35.07 -26.53 99.87
N PHE A 81 -34.05 -27.17 99.28
CA PHE A 81 -32.77 -27.50 99.92
C PHE A 81 -32.02 -26.28 100.49
N GLY A 82 -32.30 -25.06 99.99
CA GLY A 82 -31.77 -23.83 100.58
C GLY A 82 -32.33 -23.48 101.97
N SER A 83 -33.41 -24.14 102.40
CA SER A 83 -34.13 -23.84 103.65
C SER A 83 -33.93 -24.87 104.78
N PHE A 84 -33.30 -26.02 104.50
CA PHE A 84 -33.10 -27.08 105.50
C PHE A 84 -31.80 -26.91 106.28
N THR A 85 -31.80 -27.32 107.56
CA THR A 85 -30.57 -27.36 108.35
C THR A 85 -29.68 -28.55 107.98
N PHE A 86 -28.39 -28.47 108.28
CA PHE A 86 -27.43 -29.55 107.99
C PHE A 86 -27.79 -30.90 108.65
N ALA A 87 -28.54 -30.88 109.76
CA ALA A 87 -29.03 -32.07 110.43
C ALA A 87 -30.20 -32.73 109.67
N GLU A 88 -31.05 -31.93 109.01
CA GLU A 88 -32.21 -32.41 108.24
C GLU A 88 -31.85 -33.04 106.90
N LEU A 89 -30.64 -32.78 106.39
CA LEU A 89 -30.18 -33.24 105.08
C LEU A 89 -29.66 -34.70 105.11
N PRO A 90 -30.09 -35.56 104.17
CA PRO A 90 -29.51 -36.88 103.94
C PRO A 90 -28.00 -36.87 103.71
N LEU A 91 -27.31 -37.92 104.17
CA LEU A 91 -25.86 -38.09 104.04
C LEU A 91 -25.29 -37.81 102.62
N PRO A 92 -25.84 -38.37 101.52
CA PRO A 92 -25.29 -38.11 100.18
C PRO A 92 -25.45 -36.66 99.70
N LEU A 93 -26.33 -35.87 100.31
CA LEU A 93 -26.58 -34.48 99.92
C LEU A 93 -25.75 -33.44 100.70
N ARG A 94 -25.20 -33.81 101.87
CA ARG A 94 -24.39 -32.92 102.72
C ARG A 94 -23.19 -32.27 102.02
N PRO A 95 -22.46 -32.91 101.08
CA PRO A 95 -21.40 -32.24 100.31
C PRO A 95 -21.89 -31.02 99.51
N TYR A 96 -23.15 -31.05 99.05
CA TYR A 96 -23.73 -30.01 98.20
C TYR A 96 -24.30 -28.81 98.98
N ALA A 97 -24.33 -28.88 100.33
CA ALA A 97 -24.81 -27.82 101.21
C ALA A 97 -24.10 -26.46 101.00
N ARG A 98 -22.84 -26.48 100.53
CA ARG A 98 -22.01 -25.27 100.34
C ARG A 98 -22.18 -24.58 98.98
N PHE A 99 -22.99 -25.13 98.07
CA PHE A 99 -23.15 -24.59 96.71
C PHE A 99 -24.31 -23.59 96.61
N THR A 100 -24.17 -22.60 95.72
CA THR A 100 -25.24 -21.65 95.38
C THR A 100 -26.42 -22.34 94.67
N PRO A 101 -27.66 -21.84 94.77
CA PRO A 101 -28.87 -22.53 94.26
C PRO A 101 -28.73 -23.06 92.83
N SER A 102 -28.33 -22.21 91.88
CA SER A 102 -28.15 -22.57 90.47
C SER A 102 -27.06 -23.64 90.25
N ARG A 103 -26.03 -23.69 91.13
CA ARG A 103 -25.01 -24.74 91.09
C ARG A 103 -25.48 -26.04 91.75
N ARG A 104 -26.36 -25.98 92.76
CA ARG A 104 -27.00 -27.18 93.34
C ARG A 104 -27.91 -27.85 92.32
N ALA A 105 -28.80 -27.09 91.68
CA ALA A 105 -29.71 -27.60 90.65
C ALA A 105 -28.97 -28.31 89.49
N LYS A 106 -27.72 -27.90 89.17
CA LYS A 106 -26.90 -28.53 88.14
C LYS A 106 -26.00 -29.68 88.64
N HIS A 107 -25.29 -29.51 89.75
CA HIS A 107 -24.26 -30.46 90.20
C HIS A 107 -24.74 -31.47 91.25
N ALA A 108 -25.84 -31.18 91.96
CA ALA A 108 -26.47 -32.12 92.88
C ALA A 108 -27.65 -32.87 92.23
N ALA A 109 -27.95 -32.62 90.94
CA ALA A 109 -29.17 -33.10 90.27
C ALA A 109 -29.45 -34.60 90.47
N THR A 110 -28.48 -35.46 90.13
CA THR A 110 -28.59 -36.92 90.26
C THR A 110 -28.72 -37.36 91.72
N ALA A 111 -27.99 -36.70 92.63
CA ALA A 111 -28.04 -37.01 94.06
C ALA A 111 -29.36 -36.58 94.71
N LEU A 112 -29.92 -35.44 94.29
CA LEU A 112 -31.24 -34.95 94.70
C LEU A 112 -32.34 -35.89 94.21
N ALA A 113 -32.31 -36.29 92.93
CA ALA A 113 -33.27 -37.25 92.39
C ALA A 113 -33.25 -38.58 93.16
N ALA A 114 -32.06 -39.18 93.36
CA ALA A 114 -31.91 -40.41 94.12
C ALA A 114 -32.38 -40.29 95.58
N ALA A 115 -32.08 -39.17 96.25
CA ALA A 115 -32.50 -38.95 97.64
C ALA A 115 -34.02 -38.77 97.78
N LEU A 116 -34.70 -38.13 96.82
CA LEU A 116 -36.16 -38.00 96.82
C LEU A 116 -36.88 -39.33 96.58
N GLU A 117 -36.23 -40.25 95.88
CA GLU A 117 -36.70 -41.61 95.65
C GLU A 117 -36.49 -42.46 96.91
N SER A 118 -35.26 -42.49 97.45
CA SER A 118 -34.85 -43.38 98.55
C SER A 118 -35.25 -42.94 99.96
N ASP A 119 -35.49 -41.64 100.20
CA ASP A 119 -35.81 -41.10 101.53
C ASP A 119 -37.19 -40.42 101.55
N PRO A 120 -38.24 -41.14 102.01
CA PRO A 120 -39.59 -40.59 102.15
C PRO A 120 -39.68 -39.39 103.11
N ALA A 121 -38.82 -39.32 104.14
CA ALA A 121 -38.84 -38.22 105.10
C ALA A 121 -38.22 -36.95 104.50
N PHE A 122 -37.17 -37.08 103.70
CA PHE A 122 -36.64 -35.97 102.90
C PHE A 122 -37.65 -35.51 101.83
N ARG A 123 -38.29 -36.44 101.11
CA ARG A 123 -39.37 -36.14 100.15
C ARG A 123 -40.52 -35.38 100.82
N HIS A 124 -40.97 -35.81 102.00
CA HIS A 124 -42.03 -35.13 102.75
C HIS A 124 -41.65 -33.70 103.17
N LYS A 125 -40.40 -33.45 103.60
CA LYS A 125 -39.91 -32.09 103.89
C LYS A 125 -39.90 -31.19 102.66
N VAL A 126 -39.47 -31.71 101.50
CA VAL A 126 -39.50 -30.99 100.22
C VAL A 126 -40.94 -30.70 99.79
N ALA A 127 -41.85 -31.66 99.95
CA ALA A 127 -43.29 -31.47 99.70
C ALA A 127 -43.91 -30.43 100.66
N GLY A 128 -43.49 -30.37 101.92
CA GLY A 128 -43.85 -29.32 102.87
C GLY A 128 -43.43 -27.92 102.39
N LYS A 129 -42.20 -27.77 101.87
CA LYS A 129 -41.75 -26.51 101.27
C LYS A 129 -42.45 -26.17 99.95
N LEU A 130 -42.89 -27.17 99.19
CA LEU A 130 -43.75 -26.94 98.03
C LEU A 130 -45.15 -26.43 98.43
N ARG A 131 -45.73 -26.95 99.53
CA ARG A 131 -47.00 -26.45 100.10
C ARG A 131 -46.89 -25.00 100.57
N GLU A 132 -45.77 -24.63 101.20
CA GLU A 132 -45.47 -23.23 101.57
C GLU A 132 -45.33 -22.30 100.36
N ALA A 133 -44.68 -22.77 99.28
CA ALA A 133 -44.38 -21.96 98.10
C ALA A 133 -45.53 -21.88 97.07
N GLN A 134 -46.38 -22.91 96.98
CA GLN A 134 -47.43 -23.04 95.98
C GLN A 134 -48.73 -23.63 96.60
N PRO A 135 -49.36 -22.93 97.56
CA PRO A 135 -50.53 -23.45 98.29
C PRO A 135 -51.70 -23.80 97.39
N GLU A 136 -51.96 -23.03 96.32
CA GLU A 136 -53.07 -23.26 95.39
C GLU A 136 -52.89 -24.55 94.57
N LEU A 137 -51.70 -24.78 94.01
CA LEU A 137 -51.41 -26.01 93.25
C LEU A 137 -51.43 -27.25 94.15
N THR A 138 -50.83 -27.16 95.34
CA THR A 138 -50.78 -28.30 96.27
C THR A 138 -52.15 -28.65 96.85
N GLY A 139 -52.98 -27.65 97.18
CA GLY A 139 -54.36 -27.86 97.64
C GLY A 139 -55.27 -28.43 96.55
N ALA A 140 -55.13 -28.00 95.30
CA ALA A 140 -55.88 -28.55 94.17
C ALA A 140 -55.52 -30.03 93.89
N LEU A 141 -54.23 -30.38 94.01
CA LEU A 141 -53.75 -31.76 93.90
C LEU A 141 -54.20 -32.67 95.05
N ASP A 142 -54.19 -32.17 96.29
CA ASP A 142 -54.76 -32.89 97.44
C ASP A 142 -56.28 -33.11 97.28
N ALA A 143 -56.99 -32.18 96.66
CA ALA A 143 -58.40 -32.30 96.27
C ALA A 143 -58.62 -33.14 94.99
N GLY A 144 -57.58 -33.80 94.46
CA GLY A 144 -57.66 -34.71 93.31
C GLY A 144 -57.98 -34.05 91.96
N THR A 145 -57.99 -32.71 91.89
CA THR A 145 -58.38 -31.95 90.69
C THR A 145 -57.22 -31.04 90.26
N PRO A 146 -56.36 -31.45 89.32
CA PRO A 146 -55.25 -30.60 88.87
C PRO A 146 -55.78 -29.31 88.19
N PRO A 147 -55.20 -28.13 88.49
CA PRO A 147 -55.68 -26.87 87.94
C PRO A 147 -55.33 -26.75 86.44
N PRO A 148 -56.30 -26.50 85.54
CA PRO A 148 -56.09 -26.56 84.09
C PRO A 148 -55.28 -25.39 83.50
N ALA A 149 -54.78 -24.47 84.35
CA ALA A 149 -53.96 -23.32 83.97
C ALA A 149 -52.49 -23.45 84.40
N ALA A 150 -52.09 -24.58 85.02
CA ALA A 150 -50.71 -24.88 85.38
C ALA A 150 -50.00 -25.68 84.28
N ASP A 151 -48.67 -25.55 84.18
CA ASP A 151 -47.85 -26.38 83.29
C ASP A 151 -47.97 -27.87 83.68
N PRO A 152 -48.31 -28.79 82.76
CA PRO A 152 -48.36 -30.23 83.05
C PRO A 152 -47.10 -30.79 83.73
N LEU A 153 -45.91 -30.25 83.42
CA LEU A 153 -44.66 -30.65 84.06
C LEU A 153 -44.55 -30.17 85.51
N ASP A 154 -45.15 -29.04 85.86
CA ASP A 154 -45.22 -28.52 87.23
C ASP A 154 -46.25 -29.32 88.05
N VAL A 155 -47.41 -29.61 87.46
CA VAL A 155 -48.44 -30.47 88.04
C VAL A 155 -47.86 -31.86 88.33
N ALA A 156 -47.13 -32.45 87.38
CA ALA A 156 -46.47 -33.74 87.54
C ALA A 156 -45.33 -33.70 88.58
N ALA A 157 -44.53 -32.64 88.63
CA ALA A 157 -43.47 -32.51 89.64
C ALA A 157 -44.04 -32.37 91.06
N ALA A 158 -45.13 -31.61 91.21
CA ALA A 158 -45.85 -31.51 92.47
C ALA A 158 -46.52 -32.83 92.86
N ALA A 159 -47.17 -33.52 91.92
CA ALA A 159 -47.76 -34.84 92.16
C ALA A 159 -46.70 -35.90 92.56
N TYR A 160 -45.52 -35.89 91.94
CA TYR A 160 -44.41 -36.78 92.34
C TYR A 160 -43.99 -36.54 93.80
N LEU A 161 -43.88 -35.28 94.24
CA LEU A 161 -43.44 -34.92 95.58
C LEU A 161 -44.53 -35.16 96.65
N LEU A 162 -45.79 -34.84 96.33
CA LEU A 162 -46.94 -34.93 97.26
C LEU A 162 -47.54 -36.33 97.38
N ARG A 163 -47.37 -37.18 96.34
CA ARG A 163 -47.95 -38.55 96.26
C ARG A 163 -49.49 -38.65 96.44
N PRO A 164 -50.34 -37.73 95.92
CA PRO A 164 -51.80 -37.86 95.99
C PRO A 164 -52.30 -39.09 95.20
N ALA A 165 -53.54 -39.51 95.46
CA ALA A 165 -54.14 -40.66 94.76
C ALA A 165 -54.04 -40.52 93.22
N GLY A 166 -53.46 -41.52 92.55
CA GLY A 166 -53.28 -41.51 91.09
C GLY A 166 -52.09 -40.71 90.55
N TRP A 167 -51.21 -40.15 91.40
CA TRP A 167 -50.06 -39.32 91.00
C TRP A 167 -49.20 -39.90 89.86
N ALA A 168 -48.99 -41.22 89.82
CA ALA A 168 -48.20 -41.89 88.80
C ALA A 168 -48.76 -41.70 87.39
N LYS A 169 -50.10 -41.61 87.25
CA LYS A 169 -50.76 -41.36 85.96
C LYS A 169 -50.53 -39.93 85.48
N LEU A 170 -50.64 -38.93 86.37
CA LEU A 170 -50.36 -37.52 86.06
C LEU A 170 -48.90 -37.30 85.60
N VAL A 171 -47.96 -38.02 86.23
CA VAL A 171 -46.55 -38.02 85.83
C VAL A 171 -46.34 -38.65 84.45
N ALA A 172 -47.03 -39.74 84.14
CA ALA A 172 -46.96 -40.38 82.83
C ALA A 172 -47.54 -39.49 81.72
N THR A 173 -48.75 -38.94 81.91
CA THR A 173 -49.40 -38.10 80.89
C THR A 173 -48.60 -36.84 80.57
N ALA A 174 -48.10 -36.14 81.60
CA ALA A 174 -47.26 -34.95 81.38
C ALA A 174 -45.91 -35.29 80.71
N GLY A 175 -45.36 -36.48 80.96
CA GLY A 175 -44.19 -36.99 80.26
C GLY A 175 -44.44 -37.23 78.77
N GLU A 176 -45.57 -37.87 78.45
CA GLU A 176 -45.99 -38.16 77.08
C GLU A 176 -46.43 -36.90 76.32
N GLU A 177 -46.97 -35.89 77.01
CA GLU A 177 -47.26 -34.56 76.45
C GLU A 177 -45.97 -33.78 76.14
N ALA A 178 -45.03 -33.73 77.09
CA ALA A 178 -43.75 -33.07 76.85
C ALA A 178 -42.95 -33.76 75.74
N GLN A 179 -42.95 -35.10 75.69
CA GLN A 179 -42.27 -35.84 74.62
C GLN A 179 -42.91 -35.57 73.25
N ARG A 180 -44.24 -35.50 73.14
CA ARG A 180 -44.93 -35.09 71.90
C ARG A 180 -44.57 -33.67 71.50
N ALA A 181 -44.66 -32.70 72.42
CA ALA A 181 -44.31 -31.31 72.14
C ALA A 181 -42.82 -31.11 71.79
N HIS A 182 -41.93 -32.00 72.21
CA HIS A 182 -40.53 -32.03 71.76
C HIS A 182 -40.35 -32.65 70.36
N ALA A 183 -41.09 -33.72 70.05
CA ALA A 183 -41.10 -34.32 68.71
C ALA A 183 -41.67 -33.35 67.67
N GLU A 184 -42.83 -32.73 67.94
CA GLU A 184 -43.48 -31.74 67.07
C GLU A 184 -42.55 -30.57 66.72
N ARG A 185 -41.74 -30.08 67.67
CA ARG A 185 -40.74 -29.03 67.41
C ARG A 185 -39.59 -29.50 66.52
N ALA A 186 -39.11 -30.73 66.71
CA ALA A 186 -38.07 -31.31 65.85
C ALA A 186 -38.59 -31.59 64.43
N ASP A 187 -39.85 -32.02 64.30
CA ASP A 187 -40.53 -32.18 63.03
C ASP A 187 -40.73 -30.82 62.33
N GLU A 188 -41.12 -29.76 63.06
CA GLU A 188 -41.17 -28.40 62.51
C GLU A 188 -39.79 -27.90 62.05
N GLU A 189 -38.73 -28.14 62.82
CA GLU A 189 -37.37 -27.72 62.49
C GLU A 189 -36.84 -28.47 61.26
N THR A 190 -36.99 -29.79 61.19
CA THR A 190 -36.61 -30.58 60.02
C THR A 190 -37.46 -30.24 58.79
N LEU A 191 -38.75 -29.93 58.94
CA LEU A 191 -39.58 -29.41 57.84
C LEU A 191 -39.11 -28.04 57.34
N ARG A 192 -38.67 -27.14 58.23
CA ARG A 192 -38.06 -25.85 57.86
C ARG A 192 -36.74 -26.03 57.12
N GLU A 193 -35.91 -26.99 57.52
CA GLU A 193 -34.65 -27.31 56.83
C GLU A 193 -34.90 -27.97 55.46
N LEU A 194 -35.80 -28.94 55.39
CA LEU A 194 -36.23 -29.56 54.13
C LEU A 194 -36.85 -28.54 53.16
N ALA A 195 -37.57 -27.53 53.66
CA ALA A 195 -38.07 -26.43 52.83
C ALA A 195 -36.93 -25.60 52.23
N LYS A 196 -35.97 -25.15 53.05
CA LYS A 196 -34.77 -24.41 52.59
C LYS A 196 -33.96 -25.20 51.57
N LEU A 197 -33.63 -26.46 51.88
CA LEU A 197 -32.85 -27.33 50.98
C LEU A 197 -33.58 -27.58 49.64
N ARG A 198 -34.93 -27.68 49.66
CA ARG A 198 -35.73 -27.76 48.42
C ARG A 198 -35.70 -26.46 47.62
N GLU A 199 -35.72 -25.30 48.27
CA GLU A 199 -35.60 -23.99 47.62
C GLU A 199 -34.19 -23.80 47.03
N GLU A 200 -33.14 -24.13 47.78
CA GLU A 200 -31.74 -24.11 47.34
C GLU A 200 -31.54 -25.00 46.11
N VAL A 201 -31.98 -26.26 46.14
CA VAL A 201 -31.92 -27.19 44.99
C VAL A 201 -32.74 -26.68 43.80
N GLN A 202 -33.91 -26.08 44.01
CA GLN A 202 -34.67 -25.45 42.93
C GLN A 202 -33.94 -24.24 42.33
N SER A 203 -33.27 -23.44 43.16
CA SER A 203 -32.48 -22.27 42.72
C SER A 203 -31.26 -22.70 41.90
N LEU A 204 -30.53 -23.73 42.33
CA LEU A 204 -29.40 -24.31 41.61
C LEU A 204 -29.86 -24.95 40.28
N HIS A 205 -30.97 -25.69 40.28
CA HIS A 205 -31.58 -26.20 39.04
C HIS A 205 -32.08 -25.08 38.12
N ALA A 206 -32.46 -23.90 38.63
CA ALA A 206 -32.79 -22.75 37.80
C ALA A 206 -31.54 -22.08 37.22
N GLN A 207 -30.48 -21.89 38.03
CA GLN A 207 -29.18 -21.36 37.61
C GLN A 207 -28.56 -22.22 36.51
N LEU A 208 -28.37 -23.53 36.75
CA LEU A 208 -27.81 -24.48 35.79
C LEU A 208 -28.60 -24.53 34.47
N ARG A 209 -29.94 -24.43 34.52
CA ARG A 209 -30.76 -24.33 33.30
C ARG A 209 -30.52 -23.00 32.56
N SER A 210 -30.38 -21.88 33.27
CA SER A 210 -30.07 -20.59 32.66
C SER A 210 -28.67 -20.54 32.02
N GLU A 211 -27.69 -21.17 32.66
CA GLU A 211 -26.31 -21.29 32.17
C GLU A 211 -26.24 -22.22 30.95
N ALA A 212 -26.93 -23.37 30.99
CA ALA A 212 -27.04 -24.27 29.84
C ALA A 212 -27.72 -23.59 28.64
N VAL A 213 -28.68 -22.66 28.85
CA VAL A 213 -29.28 -21.86 27.77
C VAL A 213 -28.29 -20.82 27.23
N ARG A 214 -27.54 -20.11 28.10
CA ARG A 214 -26.50 -19.15 27.69
C ARG A 214 -25.40 -19.83 26.87
N ALA A 215 -24.81 -20.91 27.39
CA ALA A 215 -23.76 -21.67 26.71
C ALA A 215 -24.21 -22.22 25.34
N ARG A 216 -25.48 -22.64 25.20
CA ARG A 216 -26.04 -23.04 23.90
C ARG A 216 -26.16 -21.85 22.94
N ALA A 217 -26.61 -20.69 23.41
CA ALA A 217 -26.72 -19.48 22.60
C ALA A 217 -25.33 -18.97 22.14
N GLU A 218 -24.32 -19.04 23.01
CA GLU A 218 -22.93 -18.70 22.72
C GLU A 218 -22.32 -19.67 21.69
N LEU A 219 -22.49 -20.99 21.88
CA LEU A 219 -22.06 -21.99 20.90
C LEU A 219 -22.70 -21.77 19.53
N ASP A 220 -23.99 -21.47 19.47
CA ASP A 220 -24.69 -21.19 18.21
C ASP A 220 -24.34 -19.82 17.61
N ALA A 221 -23.86 -18.86 18.39
CA ALA A 221 -23.27 -17.62 17.89
C ALA A 221 -21.90 -17.88 17.24
N VAL A 222 -20.98 -18.54 17.97
CA VAL A 222 -19.65 -18.91 17.47
C VAL A 222 -19.74 -19.80 16.22
N ARG A 223 -20.70 -20.73 16.17
CA ARG A 223 -21.01 -21.51 14.96
C ARG A 223 -21.36 -20.61 13.78
N LYS A 224 -22.29 -19.65 13.94
CA LYS A 224 -22.72 -18.72 12.87
C LYS A 224 -21.56 -17.83 12.42
N GLU A 225 -20.70 -17.40 13.33
CA GLU A 225 -19.49 -16.62 13.01
C GLU A 225 -18.47 -17.45 12.21
N GLY A 226 -18.20 -18.69 12.63
CA GLY A 226 -17.37 -19.64 11.87
C GLY A 226 -17.94 -19.92 10.48
N ASP A 227 -19.26 -20.02 10.36
CA ASP A 227 -19.97 -20.20 9.10
C ASP A 227 -19.84 -18.97 8.17
N VAL A 228 -19.90 -17.75 8.73
CA VAL A 228 -19.62 -16.50 8.02
C VAL A 228 -18.15 -16.41 7.61
N ALA A 229 -17.22 -16.83 8.47
CA ALA A 229 -15.80 -16.89 8.16
C ALA A 229 -15.50 -17.88 7.02
N HIS A 230 -16.07 -19.09 7.06
CA HIS A 230 -15.97 -20.07 5.97
C HIS A 230 -16.62 -19.63 4.66
N ARG A 231 -17.68 -18.79 4.70
CA ARG A 231 -18.24 -18.15 3.49
C ARG A 231 -17.30 -17.07 2.95
N LYS A 232 -16.78 -16.18 3.80
CA LYS A 232 -15.80 -15.14 3.43
C LYS A 232 -14.52 -15.73 2.85
N LEU A 233 -13.94 -16.75 3.49
CA LEU A 233 -12.74 -17.45 3.03
C LEU A 233 -12.95 -18.11 1.66
N ARG A 234 -14.09 -18.80 1.45
CA ARG A 234 -14.43 -19.38 0.14
C ARG A 234 -14.62 -18.32 -0.95
N SER A 235 -15.22 -17.16 -0.63
CA SER A 235 -15.25 -16.02 -1.57
C SER A 235 -13.83 -15.60 -1.91
N ALA A 236 -13.03 -15.22 -0.92
CA ALA A 236 -11.67 -14.71 -1.12
C ALA A 236 -10.78 -15.68 -1.93
N LEU A 237 -10.84 -16.98 -1.66
CA LEU A 237 -10.14 -18.01 -2.45
C LEU A 237 -10.65 -18.09 -3.89
N SER A 238 -11.96 -17.93 -4.12
CA SER A 238 -12.52 -17.83 -5.47
C SER A 238 -12.10 -16.53 -6.18
N ASP A 239 -11.95 -15.44 -5.43
CA ASP A 239 -11.61 -14.11 -5.93
C ASP A 239 -10.12 -14.09 -6.34
N VAL A 240 -9.23 -14.65 -5.50
CA VAL A 240 -7.82 -14.90 -5.82
C VAL A 240 -7.69 -15.81 -7.04
N LYS A 241 -8.45 -16.93 -7.11
CA LYS A 241 -8.41 -17.82 -8.28
C LYS A 241 -8.87 -17.14 -9.59
N ARG A 242 -9.83 -16.21 -9.52
CA ARG A 242 -10.22 -15.37 -10.68
C ARG A 242 -9.13 -14.35 -11.03
N ALA A 243 -8.48 -13.74 -10.04
CA ALA A 243 -7.36 -12.82 -10.25
C ALA A 243 -6.14 -13.52 -10.89
N GLU A 244 -5.76 -14.71 -10.41
CA GLU A 244 -4.71 -15.54 -11.05
C GLU A 244 -5.05 -15.88 -12.50
N ALA A 245 -6.31 -16.25 -12.78
CA ALA A 245 -6.74 -16.58 -14.14
C ALA A 245 -6.67 -15.36 -15.07
N ALA A 246 -7.07 -14.18 -14.58
CA ALA A 246 -6.91 -12.92 -15.30
C ALA A 246 -5.43 -12.56 -15.52
N GLN A 247 -4.57 -12.73 -14.51
CA GLN A 247 -3.14 -12.50 -14.62
C GLN A 247 -2.48 -13.43 -15.65
N ARG A 248 -2.80 -14.74 -15.63
CA ARG A 248 -2.30 -15.71 -16.62
C ARG A 248 -2.75 -15.35 -18.04
N ARG A 249 -3.98 -14.86 -18.20
CA ARG A 249 -4.49 -14.36 -19.48
C ARG A 249 -3.72 -13.11 -19.96
N ILE A 250 -3.58 -12.09 -19.11
CA ILE A 250 -2.85 -10.86 -19.45
C ILE A 250 -1.37 -11.16 -19.77
N GLN A 251 -0.76 -12.12 -19.07
CA GLN A 251 0.61 -12.55 -19.36
C GLN A 251 0.71 -13.23 -20.75
N ALA A 252 -0.26 -14.09 -21.11
CA ALA A 252 -0.31 -14.70 -22.43
C ALA A 252 -0.55 -13.66 -23.55
N GLU A 253 -1.46 -12.70 -23.34
CA GLU A 253 -1.71 -11.59 -24.29
C GLU A 253 -0.47 -10.69 -24.44
N LEU A 254 0.28 -10.45 -23.37
CA LEU A 254 1.56 -9.71 -23.39
C LEU A 254 2.67 -10.46 -24.13
N ASP A 255 2.81 -11.77 -23.92
CA ASP A 255 3.83 -12.58 -24.56
C ASP A 255 3.51 -12.86 -26.04
N GLU A 256 2.23 -12.96 -26.41
CA GLU A 256 1.81 -12.93 -27.82
C GLU A 256 2.11 -11.59 -28.49
N ALA A 257 1.82 -10.46 -27.82
CA ALA A 257 2.15 -9.13 -28.34
C ALA A 257 3.66 -8.90 -28.51
N ARG A 258 4.48 -9.42 -27.58
CA ARG A 258 5.95 -9.46 -27.72
C ARG A 258 6.37 -10.30 -28.93
N ALA A 259 5.85 -11.53 -29.05
CA ALA A 259 6.16 -12.41 -30.16
C ALA A 259 5.66 -11.87 -31.51
N ALA A 260 4.63 -11.00 -31.55
CA ALA A 260 4.25 -10.23 -32.73
C ALA A 260 5.27 -9.13 -33.03
N ALA A 261 5.60 -8.27 -32.06
CA ALA A 261 6.57 -7.19 -32.24
C ALA A 261 7.97 -7.69 -32.67
N ASP A 262 8.43 -8.83 -32.15
CA ASP A 262 9.70 -9.45 -32.56
C ASP A 262 9.65 -10.00 -34.00
N ARG A 263 8.50 -10.53 -34.45
CA ARG A 263 8.29 -10.95 -35.85
C ARG A 263 8.28 -9.75 -36.80
N ASP A 264 7.54 -8.70 -36.45
CA ASP A 264 7.44 -7.48 -37.26
C ASP A 264 8.81 -6.78 -37.34
N ARG A 265 9.54 -6.72 -36.23
CA ARG A 265 10.93 -6.26 -36.20
C ARG A 265 11.84 -7.12 -37.08
N ALA A 266 11.76 -8.45 -36.99
CA ALA A 266 12.57 -9.34 -37.83
C ALA A 266 12.26 -9.15 -39.32
N ALA A 267 10.99 -9.01 -39.68
CA ALA A 267 10.57 -8.68 -41.04
C ALA A 267 11.19 -7.36 -41.51
N ALA A 268 11.00 -6.27 -40.75
CA ALA A 268 11.57 -4.96 -41.04
C ALA A 268 13.11 -4.97 -41.12
N GLU A 269 13.80 -5.76 -40.28
CA GLU A 269 15.25 -5.94 -40.38
C GLU A 269 15.66 -6.66 -41.67
N THR A 270 14.89 -7.66 -42.15
CA THR A 270 15.18 -8.31 -43.45
C THR A 270 14.88 -7.39 -44.63
N GLU A 271 13.83 -6.58 -44.58
CA GLU A 271 13.53 -5.58 -45.60
C GLU A 271 14.58 -4.47 -45.64
N ALA A 272 14.99 -3.95 -44.49
CA ALA A 272 16.09 -2.98 -44.40
C ALA A 272 17.42 -3.55 -44.93
N ARG A 273 17.68 -4.86 -44.76
CA ARG A 273 18.83 -5.54 -45.40
C ARG A 273 18.65 -5.60 -46.93
N ARG A 274 17.50 -6.05 -47.43
CA ARG A 274 17.18 -6.11 -48.89
C ARG A 274 17.27 -4.73 -49.57
N LEU A 275 16.76 -3.68 -48.91
CA LEU A 275 16.81 -2.31 -49.42
C LEU A 275 18.24 -1.77 -49.46
N ARG A 276 19.07 -2.02 -48.44
CA ARG A 276 20.50 -1.67 -48.47
C ARG A 276 21.25 -2.36 -49.61
N THR A 277 20.96 -3.65 -49.87
CA THR A 277 21.53 -4.36 -51.02
C THR A 277 21.13 -3.72 -52.34
N ARG A 278 19.83 -3.42 -52.55
CA ARG A 278 19.34 -2.74 -53.76
C ARG A 278 19.93 -1.33 -53.96
N VAL A 279 20.14 -0.59 -52.87
CA VAL A 279 20.81 0.73 -52.92
C VAL A 279 22.27 0.55 -53.37
N ALA A 280 23.02 -0.38 -52.78
CA ALA A 280 24.40 -0.64 -53.18
C ALA A 280 24.52 -1.15 -54.64
N GLU A 281 23.57 -1.97 -55.10
CA GLU A 281 23.47 -2.39 -56.50
C GLU A 281 23.21 -1.20 -57.44
N ALA A 282 22.29 -0.30 -57.07
CA ALA A 282 21.98 0.91 -57.85
C ALA A 282 23.15 1.91 -57.86
N GLU A 283 23.83 2.10 -56.73
CA GLU A 283 25.04 2.94 -56.63
C GLU A 283 26.18 2.39 -57.48
N ALA A 284 26.39 1.07 -57.46
CA ALA A 284 27.37 0.39 -58.32
C ALA A 284 27.02 0.52 -59.81
N ALA A 285 25.74 0.45 -60.18
CA ALA A 285 25.27 0.66 -61.55
C ALA A 285 25.43 2.12 -62.02
N VAL A 286 25.18 3.10 -61.13
CA VAL A 286 25.42 4.52 -61.42
C VAL A 286 26.92 4.79 -61.57
N GLU A 287 27.78 4.18 -60.75
CA GLU A 287 29.23 4.35 -60.84
C GLU A 287 29.83 3.62 -62.05
N SER A 288 29.33 2.44 -62.45
CA SER A 288 29.74 1.80 -63.70
C SER A 288 29.29 2.61 -64.93
N GLY A 289 28.07 3.14 -64.92
CA GLY A 289 27.58 4.08 -65.94
C GLY A 289 28.43 5.36 -66.02
N ARG A 290 28.87 5.91 -64.88
CA ARG A 290 29.82 7.04 -64.84
C ARG A 290 31.19 6.69 -65.39
N ARG A 291 31.68 5.46 -65.20
CA ARG A 291 32.96 4.99 -65.78
C ARG A 291 32.84 4.82 -67.29
N ALA A 292 31.83 4.11 -67.78
CA ALA A 292 31.54 4.00 -69.21
C ALA A 292 31.38 5.38 -69.88
N ALA A 293 30.71 6.34 -69.22
CA ALA A 293 30.56 7.72 -69.69
C ALA A 293 31.79 8.62 -69.47
N ARG A 294 32.84 8.15 -68.78
CA ARG A 294 34.18 8.78 -68.75
C ARG A 294 35.08 8.16 -69.81
N GLU A 295 35.04 6.84 -69.98
CA GLU A 295 35.77 6.09 -71.00
C GLU A 295 35.32 6.47 -72.41
N GLY A 296 34.01 6.48 -72.67
CA GLY A 296 33.42 6.97 -73.93
C GLY A 296 33.84 8.40 -74.25
N ARG A 297 33.73 9.32 -73.26
CA ARG A 297 34.24 10.68 -73.43
C ARG A 297 35.75 10.73 -73.64
N SER A 298 36.56 9.89 -73.00
CA SER A 298 38.01 9.88 -73.24
C SER A 298 38.36 9.42 -74.66
N ILE A 299 37.55 8.55 -75.27
CA ILE A 299 37.67 8.15 -76.69
C ILE A 299 37.24 9.31 -77.60
N GLU A 300 36.16 10.01 -77.26
CA GLU A 300 35.73 11.23 -77.96
C GLU A 300 36.74 12.37 -77.82
N ASP A 301 37.37 12.55 -76.66
CA ASP A 301 38.41 13.56 -76.36
C ASP A 301 39.71 13.24 -77.11
N VAL A 302 40.11 11.96 -77.20
CA VAL A 302 41.24 11.54 -78.05
C VAL A 302 40.93 11.79 -79.54
N ARG A 303 39.72 11.50 -80.00
CA ARG A 303 39.29 11.79 -81.37
C ARG A 303 39.21 13.29 -81.64
N LEU A 304 38.68 14.07 -80.70
CA LEU A 304 38.59 15.53 -80.76
C LEU A 304 39.99 16.16 -80.77
N ARG A 305 40.92 15.64 -79.96
CA ARG A 305 42.32 16.05 -79.98
C ARG A 305 42.97 15.78 -81.32
N LEU A 306 42.83 14.57 -81.87
CA LEU A 306 43.37 14.26 -83.21
C LEU A 306 42.78 15.19 -84.29
N LEU A 307 41.49 15.49 -84.24
CA LEU A 307 40.86 16.45 -85.15
C LEU A 307 41.39 17.88 -84.93
N LEU A 308 41.54 18.33 -83.69
CA LEU A 308 42.12 19.63 -83.34
C LEU A 308 43.57 19.74 -83.80
N ASP A 309 44.39 18.71 -83.57
CA ASP A 309 45.78 18.65 -84.01
C ASP A 309 45.83 18.76 -85.56
N THR A 310 44.99 18.02 -86.31
CA THR A 310 44.91 18.18 -87.78
C THR A 310 44.44 19.57 -88.24
N VAL A 311 43.55 20.23 -87.48
CA VAL A 311 43.09 21.61 -87.79
C VAL A 311 44.15 22.64 -87.43
N LEU A 312 44.93 22.42 -86.37
CA LEU A 312 46.06 23.27 -85.97
C LEU A 312 47.24 23.11 -86.92
N ASP A 313 47.51 21.91 -87.43
CA ASP A 313 48.49 21.66 -88.48
C ASP A 313 48.05 22.28 -89.81
N ALA A 314 46.78 22.12 -90.21
CA ALA A 314 46.23 22.78 -91.39
C ALA A 314 46.26 24.31 -91.27
N ALA A 315 45.91 24.86 -90.10
CA ALA A 315 45.99 26.30 -89.83
C ALA A 315 47.44 26.80 -89.77
N SER A 316 48.39 25.99 -89.30
CA SER A 316 49.82 26.35 -89.26
C SER A 316 50.48 26.24 -90.64
N GLY A 317 50.07 25.27 -91.46
CA GLY A 317 50.38 25.19 -92.88
C GLY A 317 49.85 26.42 -93.62
N LEU A 318 48.55 26.73 -93.48
CA LEU A 318 47.95 27.93 -94.06
C LEU A 318 48.62 29.23 -93.57
N ARG A 319 48.99 29.31 -92.28
CA ARG A 319 49.75 30.44 -91.72
C ARG A 319 51.12 30.61 -92.37
N ARG A 320 51.78 29.49 -92.71
CA ARG A 320 53.09 29.45 -93.38
C ARG A 320 52.99 29.84 -94.84
N GLU A 321 51.98 29.34 -95.57
CA GLU A 321 51.68 29.77 -96.95
C GLU A 321 51.27 31.26 -97.02
N LEU A 322 50.56 31.77 -96.00
CA LEU A 322 50.17 33.18 -95.87
C LEU A 322 51.22 34.06 -95.14
N ALA A 323 52.38 33.52 -94.79
CA ALA A 323 53.51 34.23 -94.15
C ALA A 323 53.18 35.05 -92.87
N LEU A 324 52.22 34.62 -92.05
CA LEU A 324 51.73 35.38 -90.88
C LEU A 324 52.59 35.15 -89.60
N PRO A 325 53.24 36.18 -89.01
CA PRO A 325 54.18 36.01 -87.90
C PRO A 325 53.51 35.63 -86.55
N PRO A 326 54.28 35.14 -85.54
CA PRO A 326 53.77 34.70 -84.23
C PRO A 326 52.95 35.75 -83.46
N ARG A 327 52.07 35.30 -82.53
CA ARG A 327 51.24 36.25 -81.74
C ARG A 327 52.07 37.14 -80.82
N GLU A 328 53.21 36.67 -80.35
CA GLU A 328 54.11 37.43 -79.46
C GLU A 328 54.81 38.61 -80.14
N SER A 329 54.87 38.66 -81.48
CA SER A 329 55.41 39.83 -82.20
C SER A 329 54.35 40.92 -82.48
N MET A 330 53.14 40.78 -81.96
CA MET A 330 52.04 41.76 -82.10
C MET A 330 51.91 42.59 -80.81
N GLY A 331 52.85 43.53 -80.62
CA GLY A 331 53.07 44.24 -79.35
C GLY A 331 52.03 45.32 -78.95
N VAL A 332 50.91 45.44 -79.65
CA VAL A 332 49.84 46.43 -79.38
C VAL A 332 48.49 45.73 -79.52
N ARG A 333 47.59 45.86 -78.54
CA ARG A 333 46.21 45.35 -78.64
C ARG A 333 45.28 46.45 -79.19
N PRO A 334 44.19 46.13 -79.92
CA PRO A 334 43.33 47.16 -80.50
C PRO A 334 42.63 48.12 -79.50
N ALA A 335 42.48 47.76 -78.22
CA ALA A 335 42.03 48.72 -77.19
C ALA A 335 43.15 49.61 -76.61
N ASP A 336 44.42 49.28 -76.84
CA ASP A 336 45.56 50.13 -76.46
C ASP A 336 45.71 51.33 -77.41
N THR A 337 44.92 51.40 -78.49
CA THR A 337 44.85 52.56 -79.41
C THR A 337 43.76 53.57 -79.03
N VAL A 338 43.12 53.43 -77.86
CA VAL A 338 42.15 54.41 -77.33
C VAL A 338 42.88 55.42 -76.44
N ASP A 339 42.84 56.68 -76.85
CA ASP A 339 43.61 57.78 -76.26
C ASP A 339 43.15 58.19 -74.83
N ALA A 340 43.70 57.50 -73.81
CA ALA A 340 43.48 57.74 -72.39
C ALA A 340 44.74 57.39 -71.55
N VAL A 341 44.88 57.98 -70.35
CA VAL A 341 46.11 57.90 -69.53
C VAL A 341 46.16 56.60 -68.69
N ALA A 342 47.22 55.79 -68.82
CA ALA A 342 47.39 54.55 -68.05
C ALA A 342 48.87 54.08 -67.88
N PRO A 343 49.23 53.40 -66.77
CA PRO A 343 50.42 52.53 -66.65
C PRO A 343 50.09 51.04 -66.94
N GLY A 344 51.07 50.24 -67.41
CA GLY A 344 50.85 48.90 -68.02
C GLY A 344 51.19 47.63 -67.21
N ALA A 345 50.86 46.45 -67.77
CA ALA A 345 51.04 45.10 -67.20
C ALA A 345 51.06 43.96 -68.27
N PHE A 346 51.25 42.68 -67.88
CA PHE A 346 51.27 41.48 -68.76
C PHE A 346 50.51 40.24 -68.16
N SER A 347 50.37 39.12 -68.91
CA SER A 347 49.20 38.19 -68.90
C SER A 347 49.45 36.87 -69.72
N PRO A 348 48.49 35.93 -70.03
CA PRO A 348 47.38 35.21 -69.32
C PRO A 348 47.21 33.68 -69.75
N ARG A 349 45.98 33.09 -69.64
CA ARG A 349 45.33 31.90 -70.34
C ARG A 349 44.98 30.68 -69.45
N ASP A 350 43.96 29.81 -69.63
CA ASP A 350 42.74 29.61 -70.50
C ASP A 350 41.82 28.51 -69.79
N ILE A 351 40.52 28.16 -70.02
CA ILE A 351 39.49 28.45 -71.07
C ILE A 351 37.98 28.25 -70.63
N ALA A 352 37.09 29.15 -71.10
CA ALA A 352 35.68 29.03 -71.62
C ALA A 352 34.44 28.30 -70.97
N THR A 353 33.46 29.13 -70.52
CA THR A 353 31.97 29.14 -70.74
C THR A 353 31.05 27.90 -70.68
N ARG A 354 29.94 28.02 -69.91
CA ARG A 354 28.53 27.87 -70.36
C ARG A 354 27.56 28.61 -69.41
N ALA A 355 26.31 28.87 -69.82
CA ALA A 355 25.45 29.93 -69.25
C ALA A 355 24.25 29.47 -68.41
N LEU A 356 23.88 30.28 -67.39
CA LEU A 356 22.61 30.24 -66.63
C LEU A 356 22.30 31.63 -66.03
N SER A 357 21.00 31.97 -65.91
CA SER A 357 20.38 33.02 -65.06
C SER A 357 20.99 34.44 -64.99
N GLU A 358 20.28 35.43 -65.53
CA GLU A 358 20.65 36.87 -65.51
C GLU A 358 20.64 37.56 -64.13
N THR A 359 20.35 36.84 -63.03
CA THR A 359 20.24 37.44 -61.67
C THR A 359 21.12 36.76 -60.62
N ASP A 360 21.96 35.80 -61.01
CA ASP A 360 22.89 35.13 -60.09
C ASP A 360 24.27 35.81 -60.08
N PRO A 361 24.82 36.28 -58.94
CA PRO A 361 26.20 36.74 -58.88
C PRO A 361 27.25 35.70 -59.32
N ALA A 362 26.93 34.39 -59.28
CA ALA A 362 27.82 33.35 -59.80
C ALA A 362 28.00 33.43 -61.34
N LEU A 363 27.06 34.04 -62.08
CA LEU A 363 27.25 34.32 -63.51
C LEU A 363 28.38 35.33 -63.73
N LEU A 364 28.53 36.33 -62.85
CA LEU A 364 29.64 37.29 -62.94
C LEU A 364 30.98 36.58 -62.68
N ASP A 365 31.08 35.70 -61.68
CA ASP A 365 32.27 34.86 -61.47
C ASP A 365 32.59 34.00 -62.71
N GLN A 366 31.58 33.35 -63.31
CA GLN A 366 31.75 32.54 -64.53
C GLN A 366 32.20 33.37 -65.75
N LEU A 367 31.74 34.62 -65.87
CA LEU A 367 32.13 35.53 -66.95
C LEU A 367 33.54 36.10 -66.76
N LEU A 368 33.97 36.34 -65.51
CA LEU A 368 35.32 36.82 -65.19
C LEU A 368 36.37 35.70 -65.22
N ALA A 369 35.96 34.45 -65.00
CA ALA A 369 36.82 33.26 -65.19
C ALA A 369 37.09 32.93 -66.67
N LEU A 370 36.53 33.68 -67.62
CA LEU A 370 36.82 33.52 -69.05
C LEU A 370 38.16 34.17 -69.37
N PRO A 371 39.05 33.51 -70.13
CA PRO A 371 40.35 34.09 -70.41
C PRO A 371 40.23 35.32 -71.30
N GLN A 372 41.12 36.28 -71.04
CA GLN A 372 41.14 37.55 -71.75
C GLN A 372 39.81 38.34 -71.57
N ALA A 373 38.96 37.96 -70.61
CA ALA A 373 37.79 38.74 -70.23
C ALA A 373 38.18 40.17 -69.82
N HIS A 374 37.37 41.12 -70.25
CA HIS A 374 37.55 42.54 -69.93
C HIS A 374 36.32 43.07 -69.21
N LEU A 375 36.46 43.37 -67.92
CA LEU A 375 35.45 43.99 -67.09
C LEU A 375 35.60 45.51 -67.17
N VAL A 376 34.64 46.19 -67.78
CA VAL A 376 34.53 47.65 -67.78
C VAL A 376 33.46 48.05 -66.77
N VAL A 377 33.78 48.93 -65.83
CA VAL A 377 32.89 49.32 -64.72
C VAL A 377 32.58 50.82 -64.79
N ASP A 378 31.31 51.16 -64.90
CA ASP A 378 30.78 52.50 -64.67
C ASP A 378 30.83 52.81 -63.16
N GLY A 379 31.86 53.56 -62.77
CA GLY A 379 32.21 53.75 -61.38
C GLY A 379 31.13 54.46 -60.59
N TYR A 380 30.65 55.60 -61.07
CA TYR A 380 29.66 56.39 -60.33
C TYR A 380 28.28 55.76 -60.31
N ASN A 381 27.86 55.05 -61.35
CA ASN A 381 26.60 54.33 -61.30
C ASN A 381 26.64 53.23 -60.23
N VAL A 382 27.73 52.45 -60.18
CA VAL A 382 27.93 51.43 -59.15
C VAL A 382 27.98 52.05 -57.74
N THR A 383 28.68 53.17 -57.54
CA THR A 383 28.76 53.78 -56.20
C THR A 383 27.47 54.46 -55.75
N LYS A 384 26.78 55.19 -56.65
CA LYS A 384 25.46 55.78 -56.38
C LYS A 384 24.40 54.71 -56.12
N THR A 385 24.50 53.54 -56.76
CA THR A 385 23.64 52.37 -56.47
C THR A 385 23.95 51.73 -55.11
N GLY A 386 25.23 51.63 -54.73
CA GLY A 386 25.67 50.83 -53.58
C GLY A 386 25.78 51.55 -52.24
N TYR A 387 26.16 52.82 -52.23
CA TYR A 387 26.42 53.59 -51.01
C TYR A 387 26.29 55.11 -51.25
N PRO A 388 25.11 55.60 -51.68
CA PRO A 388 24.90 57.00 -52.07
C PRO A 388 25.12 58.02 -50.94
N SER A 389 25.05 57.61 -49.68
CA SER A 389 25.22 58.48 -48.50
C SER A 389 26.68 58.78 -48.15
N MET A 390 27.67 58.24 -48.88
CA MET A 390 29.09 58.51 -48.64
C MET A 390 29.62 59.65 -49.54
N PRO A 391 30.60 60.48 -49.08
CA PRO A 391 31.27 61.46 -49.94
C PRO A 391 31.98 60.80 -51.14
N LEU A 392 31.96 61.45 -52.30
CA LEU A 392 32.41 60.88 -53.59
C LEU A 392 33.83 60.28 -53.56
N GLU A 393 34.79 60.91 -52.87
CA GLU A 393 36.14 60.36 -52.71
C GLU A 393 36.13 58.99 -52.00
N LYS A 394 35.39 58.89 -50.88
CA LYS A 394 35.22 57.63 -50.14
C LYS A 394 34.42 56.60 -50.94
N GLN A 395 33.50 57.05 -51.80
CA GLN A 395 32.83 56.18 -52.77
C GLN A 395 33.84 55.54 -53.73
N ARG A 396 34.68 56.34 -54.41
CA ARG A 396 35.69 55.86 -55.38
C ARG A 396 36.67 54.88 -54.72
N LEU A 397 37.22 55.22 -53.55
CA LEU A 397 38.15 54.37 -52.80
C LEU A 397 37.53 53.01 -52.42
N ARG A 398 36.27 53.00 -51.97
CA ARG A 398 35.55 51.77 -51.62
C ARG A 398 35.31 50.87 -52.84
N LEU A 399 35.00 51.45 -54.00
CA LEU A 399 34.84 50.68 -55.23
C LEU A 399 36.16 50.06 -55.69
N LEU A 400 37.23 50.87 -55.77
CA LEU A 400 38.54 50.43 -56.26
C LEU A 400 39.17 49.34 -55.38
N GLY A 401 39.01 49.42 -54.05
CA GLY A 401 39.43 48.35 -53.14
C GLY A 401 38.75 47.01 -53.42
N GLY A 402 37.42 47.02 -53.62
CA GLY A 402 36.66 45.82 -53.99
C GLY A 402 37.05 45.28 -55.36
N LEU A 403 37.18 46.16 -56.37
CA LEU A 403 37.58 45.77 -57.72
C LEU A 403 38.99 45.18 -57.77
N ALA A 404 39.92 45.63 -56.93
CA ALA A 404 41.27 45.07 -56.86
C ALA A 404 41.28 43.63 -56.30
N ALA A 405 40.50 43.38 -55.24
CA ALA A 405 40.36 42.04 -54.72
C ALA A 405 39.61 41.12 -55.71
N LEU A 406 38.65 41.64 -56.46
CA LEU A 406 37.99 40.91 -57.56
C LEU A 406 38.95 40.60 -58.73
N ALA A 407 39.79 41.54 -59.13
CA ALA A 407 40.83 41.34 -60.15
C ALA A 407 41.87 40.31 -59.71
N ALA A 408 42.31 40.36 -58.44
CA ALA A 408 43.24 39.39 -57.88
C ALA A 408 42.64 37.97 -57.74
N GLN A 409 41.33 37.84 -57.50
CA GLN A 409 40.63 36.55 -57.45
C GLN A 409 40.36 35.95 -58.84
N SER A 410 40.05 36.77 -59.84
CA SER A 410 39.59 36.30 -61.16
C SER A 410 40.69 36.29 -62.24
N GLY A 411 41.72 37.13 -62.14
CA GLY A 411 42.69 37.35 -63.21
C GLY A 411 42.13 38.07 -64.44
N ALA A 412 40.87 38.53 -64.39
CA ALA A 412 40.25 39.31 -65.47
C ALA A 412 40.90 40.69 -65.59
N GLU A 413 40.92 41.24 -66.80
CA GLU A 413 41.35 42.63 -66.99
C GLU A 413 40.22 43.56 -66.50
N VAL A 414 40.48 44.44 -65.53
CA VAL A 414 39.47 45.35 -64.98
C VAL A 414 39.81 46.80 -65.31
N THR A 415 38.92 47.48 -66.04
CA THR A 415 38.93 48.93 -66.26
C THR A 415 37.76 49.58 -65.49
N CYS A 416 38.04 50.39 -64.48
CA CYS A 416 37.04 51.25 -63.86
C CYS A 416 37.04 52.63 -64.54
N VAL A 417 35.88 53.11 -64.97
CA VAL A 417 35.70 54.43 -65.59
C VAL A 417 34.93 55.33 -64.64
N PHE A 418 35.42 56.54 -64.40
CA PHE A 418 34.69 57.59 -63.67
C PHE A 418 34.44 58.79 -64.60
N ASP A 419 33.37 59.53 -64.32
CA ASP A 419 33.11 60.79 -65.02
C ASP A 419 34.11 61.87 -64.56
N GLY A 420 34.71 62.56 -65.52
CA GLY A 420 35.69 63.62 -65.30
C GLY A 420 35.09 64.98 -64.92
N ALA A 421 33.77 65.17 -65.05
CA ALA A 421 33.13 66.44 -64.70
C ALA A 421 33.13 66.74 -63.18
N ASP A 422 33.12 65.70 -62.34
CA ASP A 422 33.14 65.78 -60.87
C ASP A 422 34.59 65.89 -60.30
N LEU A 423 35.45 66.71 -60.91
CA LEU A 423 36.88 66.85 -60.56
C LEU A 423 37.42 68.29 -60.60
N ASP A 424 37.29 69.03 -59.49
CA ASP A 424 37.90 70.36 -59.34
C ASP A 424 39.45 70.34 -59.17
N MET A 425 40.05 69.17 -58.90
CA MET A 425 41.50 69.01 -58.69
C MET A 425 42.03 67.69 -59.26
N PRO A 426 43.30 67.62 -59.72
CA PRO A 426 43.93 66.38 -60.14
C PRO A 426 44.11 65.40 -58.98
N VAL A 427 43.29 64.35 -58.92
CA VAL A 427 43.33 63.37 -57.82
C VAL A 427 44.44 62.34 -58.06
N LEU A 428 45.52 62.41 -57.28
CA LEU A 428 46.60 61.42 -57.23
C LEU A 428 46.17 60.12 -56.52
N LEU A 429 45.20 59.42 -57.10
CA LEU A 429 44.86 58.04 -56.73
C LEU A 429 45.93 57.10 -57.30
N ALA A 430 46.70 56.45 -56.43
CA ALA A 430 47.48 55.28 -56.80
C ALA A 430 46.51 54.11 -57.07
N PRO A 431 46.37 53.61 -58.32
CA PRO A 431 45.42 52.55 -58.61
C PRO A 431 45.89 51.24 -57.95
N PRO A 432 44.99 50.50 -57.27
CA PRO A 432 45.36 49.23 -56.66
C PRO A 432 45.66 48.18 -57.74
N ARG A 433 46.60 47.27 -57.43
CA ARG A 433 47.15 46.29 -58.40
C ARG A 433 46.02 45.47 -59.07
N GLY A 434 46.06 45.39 -60.40
CA GLY A 434 45.09 44.63 -61.20
C GLY A 434 43.92 45.47 -61.76
N VAL A 435 43.74 46.72 -61.35
CA VAL A 435 42.68 47.62 -61.86
C VAL A 435 43.28 48.80 -62.62
N ARG A 436 42.93 48.93 -63.89
CA ARG A 436 43.12 50.15 -64.69
C ARG A 436 42.01 51.14 -64.32
N VAL A 437 42.36 52.39 -64.02
CA VAL A 437 41.39 53.45 -63.68
C VAL A 437 41.49 54.54 -64.73
N LEU A 438 40.36 54.87 -65.36
CA LEU A 438 40.24 55.90 -66.37
C LEU A 438 39.21 56.95 -65.91
N PHE A 439 39.42 58.20 -66.35
CA PHE A 439 38.47 59.29 -66.21
C PHE A 439 38.09 59.78 -67.61
N SER A 440 36.83 60.18 -67.81
CA SER A 440 36.43 60.82 -69.08
C SER A 440 37.10 62.19 -69.25
N LYS A 441 37.21 62.66 -70.50
CA LYS A 441 37.74 64.00 -70.79
C LYS A 441 36.69 65.06 -70.40
N ALA A 442 37.11 66.26 -70.03
CA ALA A 442 36.17 67.33 -69.67
C ALA A 442 35.20 67.63 -70.83
N GLY A 443 33.90 67.45 -70.60
CA GLY A 443 32.85 67.55 -71.63
C GLY A 443 32.45 66.24 -72.31
N GLU A 444 33.04 65.11 -71.94
CA GLU A 444 32.68 63.75 -72.39
C GLU A 444 32.15 62.94 -71.19
N THR A 445 31.05 62.21 -71.35
CA THR A 445 30.49 61.38 -70.27
C THR A 445 31.26 60.06 -70.12
N ALA A 446 31.19 59.45 -68.92
CA ALA A 446 31.71 58.09 -68.72
C ALA A 446 31.12 57.08 -69.74
N ASP A 447 29.85 57.24 -70.10
CA ASP A 447 29.11 56.34 -70.99
C ASP A 447 29.66 56.32 -72.42
N GLU A 448 30.05 57.48 -72.95
CA GLU A 448 30.64 57.59 -74.29
C GLU A 448 32.05 56.99 -74.33
N LEU A 449 32.85 57.21 -73.27
CA LEU A 449 34.14 56.55 -73.11
C LEU A 449 33.99 55.01 -72.99
N ILE A 450 33.02 54.51 -72.22
CA ILE A 450 32.71 53.08 -72.13
C ILE A 450 32.31 52.51 -73.50
N ARG A 451 31.40 53.19 -74.22
CA ARG A 451 30.98 52.82 -75.58
C ARG A 451 32.16 52.82 -76.57
N ARG A 452 33.12 53.74 -76.44
CA ARG A 452 34.35 53.79 -77.25
C ARG A 452 35.30 52.63 -76.92
N LEU A 453 35.53 52.33 -75.65
CA LEU A 453 36.37 51.21 -75.21
C LEU A 453 35.83 49.87 -75.75
N VAL A 454 34.52 49.64 -75.63
CA VAL A 454 33.87 48.42 -76.15
C VAL A 454 34.03 48.27 -77.67
N ARG A 455 33.97 49.37 -78.42
CA ARG A 455 34.12 49.36 -79.90
C ARG A 455 35.56 49.20 -80.39
N ALA A 456 36.56 49.47 -79.54
CA ALA A 456 37.98 49.35 -79.89
C ALA A 456 38.54 47.95 -79.60
N GLU A 457 37.92 47.21 -78.67
CA GLU A 457 38.24 45.80 -78.45
C GLU A 457 37.86 44.93 -79.68
N PRO A 458 38.64 43.87 -80.00
CA PRO A 458 38.37 43.04 -81.18
C PRO A 458 37.03 42.29 -81.08
N PRO A 459 36.28 42.17 -82.20
CA PRO A 459 35.07 41.34 -82.23
C PRO A 459 35.43 39.88 -81.91
N GLY A 460 34.84 39.36 -80.83
CA GLY A 460 35.11 38.02 -80.30
C GLY A 460 35.83 37.99 -78.95
N ARG A 461 36.36 39.12 -78.45
CA ARG A 461 36.81 39.23 -77.05
C ARG A 461 35.58 39.30 -76.13
N GLN A 462 35.57 38.58 -75.00
CA GLN A 462 34.47 38.69 -74.05
C GLN A 462 34.63 39.95 -73.18
N ILE A 463 33.85 40.98 -73.51
CA ILE A 463 33.76 42.22 -72.74
C ILE A 463 32.52 42.12 -71.83
N VAL A 464 32.63 42.58 -70.59
CA VAL A 464 31.57 42.64 -69.59
C VAL A 464 31.48 44.08 -69.11
N VAL A 465 30.33 44.72 -69.26
CA VAL A 465 30.13 46.12 -68.85
C VAL A 465 29.18 46.17 -67.66
N VAL A 466 29.63 46.73 -66.54
CA VAL A 466 28.80 46.93 -65.37
C VAL A 466 28.30 48.37 -65.31
N SER A 467 26.98 48.53 -65.44
CA SER A 467 26.23 49.76 -65.15
C SER A 467 24.78 49.38 -64.81
N ALA A 468 24.01 50.28 -64.23
CA ALA A 468 22.56 50.17 -64.07
C ALA A 468 21.79 51.08 -65.04
N ASP A 469 22.49 51.89 -65.85
CA ASP A 469 21.85 52.66 -66.91
C ASP A 469 21.49 51.76 -68.09
N ARG A 470 20.25 51.88 -68.57
CA ARG A 470 19.72 51.07 -69.68
C ARG A 470 20.24 51.54 -71.04
N GLU A 471 20.48 52.83 -71.23
CA GLU A 471 21.04 53.34 -72.48
C GLU A 471 22.48 52.87 -72.65
N VAL A 472 23.26 52.83 -71.56
CA VAL A 472 24.60 52.22 -71.54
C VAL A 472 24.49 50.74 -71.89
N ALA A 473 23.64 49.99 -71.19
CA ALA A 473 23.46 48.55 -71.40
C ALA A 473 23.09 48.19 -72.85
N ASP A 474 22.09 48.87 -73.43
CA ASP A 474 21.68 48.67 -74.82
C ASP A 474 22.77 49.09 -75.81
N GLY A 475 23.48 50.19 -75.51
CA GLY A 475 24.56 50.72 -76.35
C GLY A 475 25.78 49.79 -76.45
N VAL A 476 26.14 49.12 -75.36
CA VAL A 476 27.26 48.18 -75.31
C VAL A 476 26.88 46.77 -75.76
N ALA A 477 25.62 46.35 -75.54
CA ALA A 477 25.08 45.10 -76.10
C ALA A 477 25.09 45.12 -77.63
N LYS A 478 24.68 46.24 -78.25
CA LYS A 478 24.78 46.47 -79.71
C LYS A 478 26.22 46.45 -80.24
N ALA A 479 27.21 46.67 -79.37
CA ALA A 479 28.63 46.61 -79.70
C ALA A 479 29.31 45.28 -79.30
N GLY A 480 28.54 44.28 -78.85
CA GLY A 480 29.02 42.91 -78.57
C GLY A 480 29.49 42.63 -77.14
N ALA A 481 29.45 43.61 -76.23
CA ALA A 481 29.70 43.36 -74.81
C ALA A 481 28.47 42.78 -74.10
N ARG A 482 28.68 42.09 -72.97
CA ARG A 482 27.59 41.68 -72.06
C ARG A 482 27.34 42.76 -71.01
N PRO A 483 26.16 43.42 -70.99
CA PRO A 483 25.80 44.29 -69.87
C PRO A 483 25.49 43.45 -68.61
N VAL A 484 25.86 43.98 -67.45
CA VAL A 484 25.62 43.37 -66.12
C VAL A 484 25.17 44.47 -65.16
N ALA A 485 24.08 44.25 -64.43
CA ALA A 485 23.55 45.26 -63.51
C ALA A 485 24.51 45.54 -62.34
N SER A 486 24.71 46.82 -62.00
CA SER A 486 25.53 47.28 -60.86
C SER A 486 25.27 46.54 -59.54
N VAL A 487 24.02 46.14 -59.29
CA VAL A 487 23.60 45.37 -58.09
C VAL A 487 24.28 43.99 -58.01
N LEU A 488 24.58 43.33 -59.12
CA LEU A 488 25.26 42.03 -59.12
C LEU A 488 26.74 42.18 -58.75
N LEU A 489 27.42 43.20 -59.30
CA LEU A 489 28.79 43.54 -58.89
C LEU A 489 28.82 43.88 -57.39
N LEU A 490 27.92 44.73 -56.90
CA LEU A 490 27.86 45.10 -55.47
C LEU A 490 27.62 43.88 -54.57
N LYS A 491 26.70 42.96 -54.94
CA LYS A 491 26.49 41.69 -54.23
C LYS A 491 27.73 40.79 -54.25
N ARG A 492 28.55 40.83 -55.30
CA ARG A 492 29.79 40.05 -55.39
C ARG A 492 30.94 40.69 -54.60
N LEU A 493 31.05 42.03 -54.62
CA LEU A 493 32.02 42.77 -53.82
C LEU A 493 31.73 42.70 -52.32
N ALA A 494 30.47 42.55 -51.91
CA ALA A 494 30.08 42.33 -50.51
C ALA A 494 30.39 40.91 -49.98
N ARG A 495 30.97 40.03 -50.80
CA ARG A 495 31.49 38.70 -50.41
C ARG A 495 33.02 38.67 -50.30
N VAL A 496 33.67 39.85 -50.28
CA VAL A 496 35.13 40.05 -50.31
C VAL A 496 35.53 41.04 -49.22
#